data_AF-A0A2N7RKZ2-F1
#
_entry.id   AF-A0A2N7RKZ2-F1
#
_cell.length_a   1.000
_cell.length_b   1.000
_cell.length_c   1.000
_cell.angle_alpha   90.00
_cell.angle_beta   90.00
_cell.angle_gamma   90.00
#
_symmetry.space_group_name_H-M   'P 1'
#
loop_
_entity.id
_entity.type
_entity.pdbx_description
1 polymer ?
#
loop_
_entity_poly.entity_id
_entity_poly.type
_entity_poly.pdbx_seq_one_letter_code
_entity_poly.pdbx_strand_id
1 'polypeptide(L)'
;MTGLLHPVRRHLLRLLGTVLCSPMLVCAAERSLPGAVRRRILATLDAPLPTVLNVHHLALIRRFNIGWSPVENGAPMLNPAYPLGKGDTLALAMQAIDSKDAALAAQRLMEAAQLLPHFVQMANLKPGSYANGKTPFTLTTRHVKLLRQQSWLPLDMLGMGAAEEYLAEGYWPTPSVDGKRPYGNFTNYPVEMAQALGLPLHRQADGSLTITPALREELKTLHQQTLAALQVFVREAGLRRNTL
;
A
#
# COMPACT_ATOMS: atom_id res chain seq x y z
N MET A 1 12.21 -71.17 -11.34
CA MET A 1 13.23 -70.89 -12.37
C MET A 1 12.83 -69.57 -13.03
N THR A 2 13.38 -68.46 -12.53
CA THR A 2 14.35 -67.58 -13.23
C THR A 2 13.70 -66.68 -14.29
N GLY A 3 13.67 -65.35 -14.19
CA GLY A 3 14.26 -64.43 -13.22
C GLY A 3 14.02 -62.95 -13.58
N LEU A 4 14.21 -62.10 -12.55
CA LEU A 4 14.79 -60.73 -12.53
C LEU A 4 14.38 -59.72 -13.63
N LEU A 5 13.65 -58.67 -13.25
CA LEU A 5 14.17 -57.35 -12.83
C LEU A 5 14.83 -56.54 -13.96
N HIS A 6 14.16 -55.49 -14.45
CA HIS A 6 14.68 -54.10 -14.41
C HIS A 6 13.62 -53.07 -14.88
N PRO A 7 13.17 -52.17 -13.99
CA PRO A 7 12.69 -50.83 -14.36
C PRO A 7 13.92 -49.91 -14.56
N VAL A 8 13.71 -48.62 -14.84
CA VAL A 8 14.74 -47.56 -14.92
C VAL A 8 15.37 -47.36 -16.31
N ARG A 9 14.76 -46.42 -17.08
CA ARG A 9 15.50 -45.66 -18.09
C ARG A 9 14.90 -44.27 -18.24
N ARG A 10 15.23 -43.38 -17.29
CA ARG A 10 15.40 -41.91 -17.44
C ARG A 10 15.62 -41.25 -16.06
N HIS A 11 16.70 -41.63 -15.40
CA HIS A 11 17.35 -40.79 -14.38
C HIS A 11 18.84 -40.77 -14.70
N LEU A 12 19.28 -39.71 -15.36
CA LEU A 12 20.66 -39.20 -15.34
C LEU A 12 20.65 -37.94 -16.19
N LEU A 13 20.43 -36.80 -15.53
CA LEU A 13 21.12 -35.54 -15.79
C LEU A 13 20.60 -34.51 -14.77
N ARG A 14 21.54 -33.98 -13.98
CA ARG A 14 21.45 -32.79 -13.12
C ARG A 14 21.10 -33.00 -11.64
N LEU A 15 21.84 -33.91 -10.99
CA LEU A 15 22.44 -33.61 -9.69
C LEU A 15 23.82 -33.01 -9.97
N LEU A 16 23.89 -31.68 -10.01
CA LEU A 16 25.08 -30.80 -9.92
C LEU A 16 24.66 -29.42 -10.43
N GLY A 17 23.98 -28.68 -9.55
CA GLY A 17 23.70 -27.27 -9.70
C GLY A 17 23.81 -26.70 -8.30
N THR A 18 25.01 -26.21 -8.00
CA THR A 18 25.37 -25.45 -6.82
C THR A 18 24.22 -24.59 -6.30
N VAL A 19 24.08 -24.56 -4.98
CA VAL A 19 23.31 -23.60 -4.20
C VAL A 19 23.77 -22.19 -4.59
N LEU A 20 23.23 -21.66 -5.68
CA LEU A 20 23.02 -20.23 -5.84
C LEU A 20 21.70 -19.98 -5.14
N CYS A 21 21.79 -19.88 -3.81
CA CYS A 21 20.76 -19.21 -3.05
C CYS A 21 20.65 -17.82 -3.68
N SER A 22 19.66 -17.61 -4.56
CA SER A 22 19.38 -16.31 -5.13
C SER A 22 19.33 -15.32 -3.97
N PRO A 23 19.95 -14.14 -4.06
CA PRO A 23 19.93 -13.17 -2.95
C PRO A 23 18.50 -12.83 -2.50
N MET A 24 17.51 -12.98 -3.40
CA MET A 24 16.09 -12.90 -3.07
C MET A 24 15.59 -14.03 -2.16
N LEU A 25 16.01 -15.28 -2.37
CA LEU A 25 15.66 -16.42 -1.51
C LEU A 25 16.33 -16.32 -0.12
N VAL A 26 17.55 -15.79 -0.05
CA VAL A 26 18.24 -15.52 1.24
C VAL A 26 17.53 -14.40 2.01
N CYS A 27 17.19 -13.29 1.33
CA CYS A 27 16.43 -12.20 1.94
C CYS A 27 15.02 -12.64 2.38
N ALA A 28 14.35 -13.50 1.61
CA ALA A 28 13.04 -14.05 1.98
C ALA A 28 13.12 -14.98 3.20
N ALA A 29 14.18 -15.79 3.31
CA ALA A 29 14.40 -16.66 4.46
C ALA A 29 14.72 -15.87 5.75
N GLU A 30 15.54 -14.81 5.66
CA GLU A 30 15.84 -13.92 6.80
C GLU A 30 14.65 -13.05 7.23
N ARG A 31 13.69 -12.80 6.33
CA ARG A 31 12.43 -12.09 6.62
C ARG A 31 11.27 -13.01 6.99
N SER A 32 11.51 -14.31 7.13
CA SER A 32 10.43 -15.24 7.40
C SER A 32 9.79 -14.96 8.76
N LEU A 33 8.53 -14.55 8.74
CA LEU A 33 7.78 -14.27 9.96
C LEU A 33 7.56 -15.56 10.76
N PRO A 34 7.59 -15.52 12.10
CA PRO A 34 7.23 -16.67 12.92
C PRO A 34 5.86 -17.21 12.55
N GLY A 35 5.68 -18.53 12.54
CA GLY A 35 4.43 -19.16 12.08
C GLY A 35 3.18 -18.68 12.81
N ALA A 36 3.28 -18.34 14.10
CA ALA A 36 2.18 -17.75 14.86
C ALA A 36 1.81 -16.33 14.39
N VAL A 37 2.81 -15.51 14.04
CA VAL A 37 2.62 -14.18 13.47
C VAL A 37 1.97 -14.27 12.10
N ARG A 38 2.47 -15.18 11.24
CA ARG A 38 1.89 -15.42 9.91
C ARG A 38 0.41 -15.81 10.00
N ARG A 39 0.07 -16.79 10.84
CA ARG A 39 -1.34 -17.20 11.04
C ARG A 39 -2.20 -16.04 11.55
N ARG A 40 -1.65 -15.19 12.43
CA ARG A 40 -2.37 -14.03 12.95
C ARG A 40 -2.65 -13.00 11.86
N ILE A 41 -1.68 -12.73 10.97
CA ILE A 41 -1.87 -11.83 9.82
C ILE A 41 -3.01 -12.33 8.93
N LEU A 42 -2.95 -13.60 8.51
CA LEU A 42 -3.96 -14.18 7.62
C LEU A 42 -5.35 -14.13 8.26
N ALA A 43 -5.48 -14.58 9.50
CA ALA A 43 -6.75 -14.50 10.23
C ALA A 43 -7.27 -13.06 10.42
N THR A 44 -6.38 -12.05 10.42
CA THR A 44 -6.78 -10.63 10.51
C THR A 44 -7.30 -10.10 9.18
N LEU A 45 -6.74 -10.56 8.06
CA LEU A 45 -7.17 -10.17 6.72
C LEU A 45 -8.49 -10.85 6.33
N ASP A 46 -8.75 -12.05 6.84
CA ASP A 46 -10.03 -12.76 6.67
C ASP A 46 -11.14 -12.24 7.59
N ALA A 47 -10.78 -11.48 8.64
CA ALA A 47 -11.73 -10.93 9.59
C ALA A 47 -12.37 -9.63 9.05
N PRO A 48 -13.61 -9.31 9.47
CA PRO A 48 -14.18 -8.00 9.21
C PRO A 48 -13.29 -6.88 9.73
N LEU A 49 -13.22 -5.79 8.95
CA LEU A 49 -12.54 -4.56 9.33
C LEU A 49 -12.99 -4.08 10.73
N PRO A 50 -12.06 -3.68 11.62
CA PRO A 50 -12.43 -3.13 12.91
C PRO A 50 -13.32 -1.89 12.76
N THR A 51 -14.41 -1.84 13.51
CA THR A 51 -15.32 -0.68 13.52
C THR A 51 -14.75 0.51 14.29
N VAL A 52 -13.69 0.30 15.07
CA VAL A 52 -13.05 1.32 15.91
C VAL A 52 -11.58 1.49 15.52
N LEU A 53 -11.20 2.73 15.21
CA LEU A 53 -9.81 3.15 15.08
C LEU A 53 -9.27 3.49 16.48
N ASN A 54 -8.52 2.57 17.08
CA ASN A 54 -7.96 2.74 18.43
C ASN A 54 -6.59 3.45 18.41
N VAL A 55 -6.03 3.70 19.60
CA VAL A 55 -4.75 4.39 19.77
C VAL A 55 -3.56 3.65 19.14
N HIS A 56 -3.57 2.31 19.12
CA HIS A 56 -2.53 1.52 18.45
C HIS A 56 -2.59 1.70 16.93
N HIS A 57 -3.79 1.67 16.35
CA HIS A 57 -3.96 1.90 14.91
C HIS A 57 -3.44 3.28 14.52
N LEU A 58 -3.78 4.31 15.30
CA LEU A 58 -3.31 5.67 15.04
C LEU A 58 -1.78 5.80 15.21
N ALA A 59 -1.19 5.15 16.21
CA ALA A 59 0.26 5.15 16.42
C ALA A 59 1.01 4.52 15.24
N LEU A 60 0.43 3.46 14.64
CA LEU A 60 0.98 2.80 13.45
C LEU A 60 0.78 3.63 12.18
N ILE A 61 -0.43 4.16 11.94
CA ILE A 61 -0.73 5.01 10.77
C ILE A 61 0.24 6.20 10.69
N ARG A 62 0.53 6.84 11.83
CA ARG A 62 1.48 7.97 11.89
C ARG A 62 2.91 7.62 11.50
N ARG A 63 3.25 6.33 11.50
CA ARG A 63 4.56 5.81 11.13
C ARG A 63 4.56 5.16 9.75
N PHE A 64 3.43 5.18 9.03
CA PHE A 64 3.36 4.60 7.69
C PHE A 64 4.35 5.27 6.74
N ASN A 65 5.07 4.40 6.04
CA ASN A 65 6.00 4.75 4.99
C ASN A 65 5.28 4.60 3.65
N ILE A 66 4.98 5.72 3.03
CA ILE A 66 4.25 5.78 1.76
C ILE A 66 5.23 5.67 0.60
N GLY A 67 4.97 4.73 -0.29
CA GLY A 67 5.69 4.52 -1.54
C GLY A 67 4.88 4.95 -2.76
N TRP A 68 5.43 4.66 -3.94
CA TRP A 68 4.76 4.82 -5.23
C TRP A 68 4.53 3.44 -5.85
N SER A 69 3.29 3.11 -6.17
CA SER A 69 2.97 1.92 -6.95
C SER A 69 3.53 2.08 -8.36
N PRO A 70 4.29 1.10 -8.88
CA PRO A 70 4.86 1.17 -10.22
C PRO A 70 3.87 0.76 -11.33
N VAL A 71 2.61 0.44 -10.99
CA VAL A 71 1.62 -0.07 -11.94
C VAL A 71 1.07 1.07 -12.81
N GLU A 72 1.21 0.94 -14.12
CA GLU A 72 0.65 1.87 -15.12
C GLU A 72 1.08 3.34 -14.88
N ASN A 73 0.16 4.22 -14.50
CA ASN A 73 0.48 5.62 -14.17
C ASN A 73 1.06 5.76 -12.76
N GLY A 74 0.86 4.73 -11.94
CA GLY A 74 1.21 4.69 -10.54
C GLY A 74 0.28 5.52 -9.66
N ALA A 75 0.44 5.34 -8.36
CA ALA A 75 -0.31 6.04 -7.34
C ALA A 75 0.41 5.87 -5.99
N PRO A 76 0.17 6.74 -4.99
CA PRO A 76 0.75 6.52 -3.67
C PRO A 76 0.15 5.26 -3.02
N MET A 77 0.99 4.50 -2.33
CA MET A 77 0.61 3.25 -1.66
C MET A 77 1.31 3.10 -0.32
N LEU A 78 0.77 2.30 0.61
CA LEU A 78 1.54 1.85 1.76
C LEU A 78 2.65 0.92 1.25
N ASN A 79 3.92 1.19 1.60
CA ASN A 79 5.04 0.42 1.08
C ASN A 79 4.99 -1.04 1.60
N PRO A 80 4.80 -2.05 0.73
CA PRO A 80 4.64 -3.43 1.20
C PRO A 80 5.96 -4.04 1.69
N ALA A 81 7.12 -3.55 1.22
CA ALA A 81 8.41 -4.05 1.67
C ALA A 81 8.76 -3.53 3.07
N TYR A 82 8.37 -2.30 3.37
CA TYR A 82 8.78 -1.57 4.57
C TYR A 82 7.66 -0.63 5.03
N PRO A 83 6.51 -1.13 5.51
CA PRO A 83 5.34 -0.30 5.78
C PRO A 83 5.55 0.70 6.91
N LEU A 84 6.53 0.47 7.79
CA LEU A 84 6.93 1.38 8.88
C LEU A 84 8.31 2.03 8.66
N GLY A 85 8.85 1.94 7.45
CA GLY A 85 10.21 2.41 7.11
C GLY A 85 11.25 1.29 7.18
N LYS A 86 12.51 1.65 6.89
CA LYS A 86 13.62 0.68 6.85
C LYS A 86 13.84 0.04 8.22
N GLY A 87 14.06 -1.27 8.24
CA GLY A 87 14.32 -2.05 9.45
C GLY A 87 13.37 -3.24 9.58
N ASP A 88 13.41 -3.90 10.74
CA ASP A 88 12.45 -4.94 11.09
C ASP A 88 11.08 -4.32 11.35
N THR A 89 10.14 -4.55 10.44
CA THR A 89 8.78 -4.00 10.51
C THR A 89 8.04 -4.48 11.77
N LEU A 90 8.25 -5.73 12.18
CA LEU A 90 7.57 -6.28 13.34
C LEU A 90 8.08 -5.63 14.63
N ALA A 91 9.40 -5.47 14.77
CA ALA A 91 10.00 -4.75 15.89
C ALA A 91 9.54 -3.28 15.93
N LEU A 92 9.47 -2.61 14.79
CA LEU A 92 8.95 -1.23 14.68
C LEU A 92 7.47 -1.14 15.08
N ALA A 93 6.66 -2.13 14.70
CA ALA A 93 5.25 -2.19 15.08
C ALA A 93 5.09 -2.39 16.59
N MET A 94 5.84 -3.33 17.18
CA MET A 94 5.90 -3.58 18.62
C MET A 94 6.28 -2.32 19.40
N GLN A 95 7.31 -1.59 18.94
CA GLN A 95 7.71 -0.31 19.52
C GLN A 95 6.61 0.76 19.39
N ALA A 96 5.92 0.82 18.24
CA ALA A 96 4.90 1.83 18.00
C ALA A 96 3.69 1.69 18.93
N ILE A 97 3.36 0.45 19.32
CA ILE A 97 2.21 0.16 20.18
C ILE A 97 2.60 -0.16 21.63
N ASP A 98 3.88 0.02 21.99
CA ASP A 98 4.45 -0.30 23.30
C ASP A 98 4.09 -1.72 23.80
N SER A 99 4.34 -2.72 22.94
CA SER A 99 4.02 -4.12 23.23
C SER A 99 5.20 -5.05 22.98
N LYS A 100 5.27 -6.13 23.77
CA LYS A 100 6.19 -7.25 23.57
C LYS A 100 5.56 -8.41 22.79
N ASP A 101 4.27 -8.33 22.48
CA ASP A 101 3.54 -9.35 21.71
C ASP A 101 3.63 -9.07 20.21
N ALA A 102 4.46 -9.85 19.54
CA ALA A 102 4.64 -9.82 18.08
C ALA A 102 3.35 -10.13 17.31
N ALA A 103 2.56 -11.10 17.75
CA ALA A 103 1.33 -11.45 17.04
C ALA A 103 0.31 -10.31 17.13
N LEU A 104 0.17 -9.70 18.32
CA LEU A 104 -0.66 -8.51 18.49
C LEU A 104 -0.17 -7.33 17.65
N ALA A 105 1.15 -7.09 17.61
CA ALA A 105 1.72 -6.01 16.81
C ALA A 105 1.45 -6.21 15.30
N ALA A 106 1.60 -7.43 14.81
CA ALA A 106 1.28 -7.76 13.42
C ALA A 106 -0.23 -7.62 13.12
N GLN A 107 -1.10 -8.08 14.02
CA GLN A 107 -2.55 -7.87 13.91
C GLN A 107 -2.88 -6.38 13.78
N ARG A 108 -2.39 -5.55 14.71
CA ARG A 108 -2.66 -4.10 14.73
C ARG A 108 -2.10 -3.40 13.50
N LEU A 109 -0.96 -3.85 12.97
CA LEU A 109 -0.40 -3.34 11.72
C LEU A 109 -1.30 -3.63 10.52
N MET A 110 -1.81 -4.85 10.40
CA MET A 110 -2.73 -5.22 9.31
C MET A 110 -4.07 -4.50 9.42
N GLU A 111 -4.64 -4.42 10.62
CA GLU A 111 -5.85 -3.61 10.86
C GLU A 111 -5.63 -2.14 10.51
N ALA A 112 -4.51 -1.54 10.95
CA ALA A 112 -4.17 -0.16 10.62
C ALA A 112 -3.99 0.05 9.12
N ALA A 113 -3.38 -0.91 8.41
CA ALA A 113 -3.19 -0.85 6.97
C ALA A 113 -4.55 -0.86 6.24
N GLN A 114 -5.45 -1.77 6.60
CA GLN A 114 -6.80 -1.84 6.03
C GLN A 114 -7.67 -0.60 6.40
N LEU A 115 -7.40 0.03 7.54
CA LEU A 115 -8.07 1.25 7.97
C LEU A 115 -7.54 2.53 7.28
N LEU A 116 -6.41 2.48 6.58
CA LEU A 116 -5.81 3.66 5.93
C LEU A 116 -6.77 4.41 4.99
N PRO A 117 -7.53 3.76 4.09
CA PRO A 117 -8.50 4.44 3.24
C PRO A 117 -9.56 5.19 4.07
N HIS A 118 -10.08 4.56 5.12
CA HIS A 118 -11.07 5.15 6.02
C HIS A 118 -10.50 6.33 6.81
N PHE A 119 -9.25 6.20 7.27
CA PHE A 119 -8.53 7.29 7.94
C PHE A 119 -8.41 8.52 7.04
N VAL A 120 -8.07 8.35 5.76
CA VAL A 120 -7.99 9.46 4.79
C VAL A 120 -9.34 10.19 4.63
N GLN A 121 -10.45 9.46 4.68
CA GLN A 121 -11.79 10.06 4.62
C GLN A 121 -12.14 10.83 5.89
N MET A 122 -11.90 10.25 7.06
CA MET A 122 -12.39 10.79 8.34
C MET A 122 -11.45 11.79 9.01
N ALA A 123 -10.14 11.72 8.74
CA ALA A 123 -9.18 12.61 9.33
C ALA A 123 -9.16 13.99 8.64
N ASN A 124 -8.63 14.97 9.34
CA ASN A 124 -8.49 16.33 8.85
C ASN A 124 -7.07 16.84 9.06
N LEU A 125 -6.53 17.42 8.00
CA LEU A 125 -5.30 18.18 8.02
C LEU A 125 -5.55 19.47 7.22
N LYS A 126 -5.28 20.61 7.84
CA LYS A 126 -5.48 21.90 7.16
C LYS A 126 -4.40 22.08 6.08
N PRO A 127 -4.65 22.82 4.99
CA PRO A 127 -3.57 23.28 4.10
C PRO A 127 -2.49 24.01 4.90
N GLY A 128 -1.22 23.83 4.52
CA GLY A 128 -0.09 24.38 5.28
C GLY A 128 1.24 23.77 4.87
N SER A 129 2.31 24.28 5.49
CA SER A 129 3.66 23.76 5.33
C SER A 129 3.95 22.72 6.44
N TYR A 130 4.35 21.52 6.03
CA TYR A 130 4.61 20.40 6.94
C TYR A 130 6.00 19.83 6.68
N ALA A 131 6.68 19.36 7.73
CA ALA A 131 7.99 18.73 7.57
C ALA A 131 7.90 17.52 6.62
N ASN A 132 8.86 17.31 5.73
CA ASN A 132 8.88 16.11 4.88
C ASN A 132 10.30 15.73 4.47
N GLY A 133 11.05 15.14 5.40
CA GLY A 133 12.48 14.92 5.20
C GLY A 133 13.25 16.24 5.28
N LYS A 134 14.11 16.52 4.30
CA LYS A 134 14.97 17.71 4.31
C LYS A 134 14.24 19.01 3.96
N THR A 135 13.17 18.91 3.16
CA THR A 135 12.39 20.08 2.71
C THR A 135 10.95 19.94 3.18
N PRO A 136 10.32 21.04 3.61
CA PRO A 136 8.90 20.98 3.93
C PRO A 136 8.06 20.77 2.66
N PHE A 137 6.91 20.12 2.81
CA PHE A 137 5.91 19.97 1.77
C PHE A 137 4.73 20.92 2.02
N THR A 138 4.32 21.63 0.99
CA THR A 138 3.14 22.51 1.05
C THR A 138 1.89 21.71 0.68
N LEU A 139 1.12 21.30 1.68
CA LEU A 139 -0.16 20.65 1.50
C LEU A 139 -1.22 21.69 1.14
N THR A 140 -2.05 21.38 0.13
CA THR A 140 -3.09 22.28 -0.38
C THR A 140 -4.45 21.60 -0.29
N THR A 141 -5.53 22.38 -0.42
CA THR A 141 -6.88 21.81 -0.49
C THR A 141 -7.04 20.84 -1.66
N ARG A 142 -6.36 21.08 -2.79
CA ARG A 142 -6.39 20.20 -3.96
C ARG A 142 -5.76 18.85 -3.65
N HIS A 143 -4.62 18.84 -2.93
CA HIS A 143 -4.02 17.60 -2.45
C HIS A 143 -5.01 16.80 -1.60
N VAL A 144 -5.59 17.43 -0.57
CA VAL A 144 -6.54 16.74 0.34
C VAL A 144 -7.76 16.21 -0.41
N LYS A 145 -8.30 16.97 -1.38
CA LYS A 145 -9.44 16.54 -2.19
C LYS A 145 -9.09 15.30 -3.03
N LEU A 146 -7.91 15.29 -3.64
CA LEU A 146 -7.44 14.14 -4.42
C LEU A 146 -7.15 12.91 -3.57
N LEU A 147 -6.55 13.06 -2.39
CA LEU A 147 -6.34 11.94 -1.47
C LEU A 147 -7.66 11.25 -1.11
N ARG A 148 -8.72 12.03 -0.88
CA ARG A 148 -10.07 11.49 -0.60
C ARG A 148 -10.76 10.90 -1.83
N GLN A 149 -10.34 11.27 -3.03
CA GLN A 149 -10.87 10.74 -4.27
C GLN A 149 -10.19 9.42 -4.68
N GLN A 150 -9.14 8.99 -3.98
CA GLN A 150 -8.35 7.84 -4.39
C GLN A 150 -9.17 6.55 -4.45
N SER A 151 -9.03 5.82 -5.55
CA SER A 151 -9.59 4.48 -5.71
C SER A 151 -8.65 3.46 -5.06
N TRP A 152 -9.01 3.00 -3.86
CA TRP A 152 -8.23 1.99 -3.13
C TRP A 152 -8.63 0.58 -3.57
N LEU A 153 -7.64 -0.25 -3.88
CA LEU A 153 -7.83 -1.65 -4.20
C LEU A 153 -7.70 -2.50 -2.93
N PRO A 154 -8.64 -3.43 -2.69
CA PRO A 154 -8.43 -4.49 -1.73
C PRO A 154 -7.31 -5.43 -2.21
N LEU A 155 -6.73 -6.19 -1.27
CA LEU A 155 -5.54 -7.00 -1.52
C LEU A 155 -5.72 -8.02 -2.65
N ASP A 156 -6.90 -8.65 -2.72
CA ASP A 156 -7.29 -9.63 -3.74
C ASP A 156 -7.30 -9.05 -5.17
N MET A 157 -7.42 -7.73 -5.31
CA MET A 157 -7.37 -7.03 -6.60
C MET A 157 -5.97 -6.54 -7.00
N LEU A 158 -4.94 -6.74 -6.16
CA LEU A 158 -3.57 -6.26 -6.42
C LEU A 158 -2.71 -7.20 -7.28
N GLY A 159 -3.27 -8.32 -7.77
CA GLY A 159 -2.64 -9.17 -8.79
C GLY A 159 -1.56 -10.15 -8.32
N MET A 160 -1.09 -10.05 -7.07
CA MET A 160 -0.31 -11.10 -6.39
C MET A 160 -1.26 -11.91 -5.49
N GLY A 161 -1.99 -12.85 -6.09
CA GLY A 161 -2.82 -13.87 -5.43
C GLY A 161 -3.33 -13.60 -4.01
N ALA A 162 -3.21 -14.59 -3.13
CA ALA A 162 -3.63 -14.49 -1.73
C ALA A 162 -2.55 -13.80 -0.86
N ALA A 163 -2.92 -13.35 0.34
CA ALA A 163 -2.00 -12.71 1.29
C ALA A 163 -0.75 -13.56 1.60
N GLU A 164 -0.87 -14.88 1.50
CA GLU A 164 0.18 -15.85 1.66
C GLU A 164 1.34 -15.67 0.67
N GLU A 165 1.04 -15.26 -0.57
CA GLU A 165 2.03 -15.04 -1.62
C GLU A 165 2.86 -13.80 -1.33
N TYR A 166 2.22 -12.70 -0.92
CA TYR A 166 2.92 -11.51 -0.42
C TYR A 166 3.93 -11.87 0.67
N LEU A 167 3.47 -12.61 1.68
CA LEU A 167 4.31 -13.00 2.82
C LEU A 167 5.44 -13.95 2.40
N ALA A 168 5.22 -14.83 1.41
CA ALA A 168 6.25 -15.72 0.88
C ALA A 168 7.36 -14.95 0.15
N GLU A 169 7.01 -13.88 -0.54
CA GLU A 169 7.94 -12.96 -1.21
C GLU A 169 8.59 -11.93 -0.24
N GLY A 170 8.28 -12.03 1.06
CA GLY A 170 8.82 -11.12 2.08
C GLY A 170 8.21 -9.72 2.06
N TYR A 171 6.99 -9.59 1.51
CA TYR A 171 6.19 -8.38 1.50
C TYR A 171 5.03 -8.47 2.50
N TRP A 172 4.66 -7.31 3.04
CA TRP A 172 3.45 -7.16 3.84
C TRP A 172 2.23 -6.97 2.92
N PRO A 173 1.11 -7.68 3.19
CA PRO A 173 -0.10 -7.58 2.40
C PRO A 173 -0.86 -6.27 2.73
N THR A 174 -0.44 -5.17 2.11
CA THR A 174 -0.97 -3.83 2.35
C THR A 174 -1.81 -3.32 1.18
N PRO A 175 -2.86 -2.52 1.42
CA PRO A 175 -3.66 -1.96 0.34
C PRO A 175 -2.87 -0.94 -0.48
N SER A 176 -3.26 -0.78 -1.75
CA SER A 176 -2.70 0.21 -2.67
C SER A 176 -3.82 0.96 -3.38
N VAL A 177 -3.56 2.20 -3.75
CA VAL A 177 -4.40 2.90 -4.74
C VAL A 177 -4.23 2.23 -6.10
N ASP A 178 -5.30 2.16 -6.89
CA ASP A 178 -5.29 1.66 -8.27
C ASP A 178 -4.38 2.56 -9.14
N GLY A 179 -3.21 2.05 -9.54
CA GLY A 179 -2.27 2.78 -10.39
C GLY A 179 -2.77 2.99 -11.83
N LYS A 180 -3.77 2.22 -12.26
CA LYS A 180 -4.42 2.38 -13.57
C LYS A 180 -5.52 3.43 -13.51
N ARG A 181 -6.31 3.45 -12.42
CA ARG A 181 -7.48 4.33 -12.24
C ARG A 181 -7.47 4.99 -10.85
N PRO A 182 -6.51 5.88 -10.57
CA PRO A 182 -6.26 6.36 -9.21
C PRO A 182 -7.36 7.23 -8.62
N TYR A 183 -8.29 7.76 -9.42
CA TYR A 183 -9.30 8.73 -8.97
C TYR A 183 -10.74 8.39 -9.40
N GLY A 184 -10.97 7.18 -9.93
CA GLY A 184 -12.27 6.76 -10.40
C GLY A 184 -12.23 5.52 -11.28
N ASN A 185 -12.96 5.55 -12.39
CA ASN A 185 -13.20 4.41 -13.27
C ASN A 185 -12.58 4.58 -14.67
N PHE A 186 -12.10 5.78 -15.02
CA PHE A 186 -11.52 6.07 -16.32
C PHE A 186 -9.99 5.93 -16.32
N THR A 187 -9.42 5.54 -17.46
CA THR A 187 -7.96 5.44 -17.60
C THR A 187 -7.29 6.82 -17.77
N ASN A 188 -8.05 7.86 -18.17
CA ASN A 188 -7.52 9.22 -18.35
C ASN A 188 -7.58 10.02 -17.04
N TYR A 189 -6.74 9.63 -16.08
CA TYR A 189 -6.75 10.17 -14.71
C TYR A 189 -6.67 11.70 -14.61
N PRO A 190 -5.98 12.46 -15.49
CA PRO A 190 -5.98 13.93 -15.38
C PRO A 190 -7.38 14.54 -15.59
N VAL A 191 -8.23 13.92 -16.41
CA VAL A 191 -9.61 14.38 -16.62
C VAL A 191 -10.45 14.11 -15.36
N GLU A 192 -10.28 12.95 -14.73
CA GLU A 192 -10.96 12.64 -13.45
C GLU A 192 -10.49 13.56 -12.32
N MET A 193 -9.19 13.89 -12.27
CA MET A 193 -8.68 14.89 -11.35
C MET A 193 -9.33 16.26 -11.59
N ALA A 194 -9.46 16.69 -12.85
CA ALA A 194 -10.13 17.94 -13.18
C ALA A 194 -11.60 17.94 -12.75
N GLN A 195 -12.34 16.86 -13.01
CA GLN A 195 -13.71 16.66 -12.53
C GLN A 195 -13.78 16.73 -11.01
N ALA A 196 -12.96 15.94 -10.32
CA ALA A 196 -12.91 15.90 -8.87
C ALA A 196 -12.57 17.26 -8.28
N LEU A 197 -11.71 18.05 -8.92
CA LEU A 197 -11.32 19.38 -8.47
C LEU A 197 -12.30 20.50 -8.88
N GLY A 198 -13.27 20.23 -9.77
CA GLY A 198 -14.18 21.24 -10.30
C GLY A 198 -13.51 22.20 -11.30
N LEU A 199 -12.50 21.71 -12.04
CA LEU A 199 -11.73 22.47 -13.01
C LEU A 199 -12.39 22.40 -14.41
N PRO A 200 -12.07 23.35 -15.32
CA PRO A 200 -12.68 23.38 -16.65
C PRO A 200 -12.47 22.09 -17.46
N LEU A 201 -13.56 21.61 -18.05
CA LEU A 201 -13.62 20.43 -18.91
C LEU A 201 -14.27 20.82 -20.23
N HIS A 202 -13.82 20.20 -21.33
CA HIS A 202 -14.38 20.39 -22.65
C HIS A 202 -14.98 19.07 -23.12
N ARG A 203 -16.26 19.09 -23.50
CA ARG A 203 -16.93 17.94 -24.10
C ARG A 203 -16.66 17.93 -25.61
N GLN A 204 -16.14 16.81 -26.11
CA GLN A 204 -15.95 16.59 -27.54
C GLN A 204 -17.25 16.09 -28.19
N ALA A 205 -17.29 16.08 -29.53
CA ALA A 205 -18.48 15.68 -30.29
C ALA A 205 -18.90 14.22 -30.03
N ASP A 206 -17.95 13.35 -29.69
CA ASP A 206 -18.18 11.95 -29.30
C ASP A 206 -18.66 11.80 -27.84
N GLY A 207 -18.85 12.90 -27.13
CA GLY A 207 -19.26 12.93 -25.72
C GLY A 207 -18.12 12.75 -24.72
N SER A 208 -16.88 12.50 -25.16
CA SER A 208 -15.72 12.37 -24.28
C SER A 208 -15.34 13.71 -23.65
N LEU A 209 -14.70 13.65 -22.47
CA LEU A 209 -14.23 14.83 -21.74
C LEU A 209 -12.73 15.02 -21.94
N THR A 210 -12.34 16.26 -22.18
CA THR A 210 -10.95 16.66 -22.38
C THR A 210 -10.60 17.91 -21.57
N ILE A 211 -9.29 18.10 -21.38
CA ILE A 211 -8.70 19.26 -20.72
C ILE A 211 -7.62 19.85 -21.62
N THR A 212 -7.25 21.11 -21.38
CA THR A 212 -6.17 21.74 -22.12
C THR A 212 -4.82 21.05 -21.82
N PRO A 213 -3.84 21.12 -22.74
CA PRO A 213 -2.50 20.57 -22.48
C PRO A 213 -1.83 21.17 -21.24
N ALA A 214 -1.97 22.48 -21.02
CA ALA A 214 -1.43 23.15 -19.84
C ALA A 214 -2.03 22.60 -18.53
N LEU A 215 -3.35 22.43 -18.48
CA LEU A 215 -4.01 21.85 -17.31
C LEU A 215 -3.60 20.39 -17.10
N ARG A 216 -3.39 19.63 -18.17
CA ARG A 216 -2.90 18.25 -18.07
C ARG A 216 -1.54 18.16 -17.40
N GLU A 217 -0.57 18.99 -17.79
CA GLU A 217 0.77 18.98 -17.16
C GLU A 217 0.74 19.44 -15.70
N GLU A 218 -0.10 20.41 -15.38
CA GLU A 218 -0.36 20.82 -14.00
C GLU A 218 -0.90 19.67 -13.15
N LEU A 219 -1.89 18.93 -13.67
CA LEU A 219 -2.49 17.79 -12.96
C LEU A 219 -1.56 16.58 -12.87
N LYS A 220 -0.69 16.35 -13.85
CA LYS A 220 0.38 15.34 -13.72
C LYS A 220 1.33 15.68 -12.56
N THR A 221 1.74 16.94 -12.45
CA THR A 221 2.59 17.42 -11.35
C THR A 221 1.86 17.23 -10.02
N LEU A 222 0.59 17.62 -9.95
CA LEU A 222 -0.23 17.46 -8.76
C LEU A 222 -0.44 15.98 -8.38
N HIS A 223 -0.57 15.09 -9.35
CA HIS A 223 -0.66 13.64 -9.14
C HIS A 223 0.62 13.09 -8.50
N GLN A 224 1.80 13.45 -9.01
CA GLN A 224 3.08 13.06 -8.42
C GLN A 224 3.24 13.57 -6.98
N GLN A 225 2.76 14.79 -6.71
CA GLN A 225 2.76 15.39 -5.37
C GLN A 225 1.89 14.62 -4.37
N THR A 226 0.97 13.75 -4.81
CA THR A 226 0.11 12.98 -3.90
C THR A 226 0.88 11.98 -3.03
N LEU A 227 2.08 11.55 -3.42
CA LEU A 227 2.96 10.75 -2.55
C LEU A 227 3.36 11.54 -1.30
N ALA A 228 3.93 12.72 -1.49
CA ALA A 228 4.33 13.58 -0.37
C ALA A 228 3.11 14.05 0.43
N ALA A 229 1.99 14.31 -0.26
CA ALA A 229 0.74 14.68 0.41
C ALA A 229 0.23 13.56 1.32
N LEU A 230 0.17 12.31 0.85
CA LEU A 230 -0.28 11.18 1.66
C LEU A 230 0.69 10.92 2.82
N GLN A 231 2.01 11.00 2.57
CA GLN A 231 3.03 10.82 3.62
C GLN A 231 2.89 11.84 4.75
N VAL A 232 2.66 13.11 4.43
CA VAL A 232 2.38 14.15 5.43
C VAL A 232 1.03 13.91 6.09
N PHE A 233 0.01 13.54 5.33
CA PHE A 233 -1.33 13.33 5.84
C PHE A 233 -1.38 12.24 6.91
N VAL A 234 -0.78 11.07 6.66
CA VAL A 234 -0.76 9.98 7.65
C VAL A 234 -0.03 10.35 8.94
N ARG A 235 1.00 11.21 8.85
CA ARG A 235 1.80 11.62 10.01
C ARG A 235 1.11 12.69 10.87
N GLU A 236 0.46 13.65 10.23
CA GLU A 236 0.01 14.89 10.87
C GLU A 236 -1.51 15.00 11.06
N ALA A 237 -2.31 14.26 10.28
CA ALA A 237 -3.76 14.40 10.33
C ALA A 237 -4.33 13.98 11.70
N GLY A 238 -5.24 14.80 12.23
CA GLY A 238 -6.03 14.48 13.41
C GLY A 238 -7.39 13.92 13.00
N LEU A 239 -7.95 13.02 13.81
CA LEU A 239 -9.35 12.60 13.64
C LEU A 239 -10.25 13.83 13.81
N ARG A 240 -11.24 13.98 12.93
CA ARG A 240 -12.28 14.99 13.13
C ARG A 240 -12.99 14.68 14.43
N ARG A 241 -13.16 15.68 15.30
CA ARG A 241 -14.15 15.56 16.37
C ARG A 241 -15.49 15.37 15.66
N ASN A 242 -16.23 14.31 15.99
CA ASN A 242 -17.62 14.22 15.60
C ASN A 242 -18.31 15.46 16.19
N THR A 243 -18.67 16.41 15.34
CA THR A 243 -19.75 17.34 15.65
C THR A 243 -21.02 16.51 15.51
N LEU A 244 -21.46 15.96 16.65
CA LEU A 244 -22.83 15.49 16.83
C LEU A 244 -23.78 16.67 16.68
#